data_AF-A0A2V1E416-F1
#
_entry.id   AF-A0A2V1E416-F1
#
_cell.length_a   1.000
_cell.length_b   1.000
_cell.length_c   1.000
_cell.angle_alpha   90.00
_cell.angle_beta   90.00
_cell.angle_gamma   90.00
#
_symmetry.space_group_name_H-M   'P 1'
#
loop_
_entity.id
_entity.type
_entity.pdbx_description
1 polymer ?
#
loop_
_entity_poly.entity_id
_entity_poly.type
_entity_poly.pdbx_seq_one_letter_code
_entity_poly.pdbx_strand_id
1 'polypeptide(L)'
;MTWSHTPRLPILIWCLWVFPFTLWDTIYLVLRPYSLPSNKWHHPYFSGTFTIWASIDHIYGQEGYDEKEGFVLAQSVMNMLEAILCIVYAWYIWTNSTTGFWSATVTGKKGARAVLVGLSAGYVTAIKTALYFLREVFSGYKYTGHNEWKPFLVTWYGMKCVALPRDLTMLIVLAYFTPPRHYT
;
A
#
# COMPACT_ATOMS: atom_id res chain seq x y z
N MET A 1 34.25 -8.91 -6.07
CA MET A 1 32.85 -9.41 -6.05
C MET A 1 31.93 -8.31 -6.51
N THR A 2 31.01 -8.62 -7.43
CA THR A 2 29.99 -7.65 -7.87
C THR A 2 28.81 -7.75 -6.91
N TRP A 3 28.39 -6.63 -6.33
CA TRP A 3 27.23 -6.58 -5.43
C TRP A 3 25.96 -7.10 -6.12
N SER A 4 25.04 -7.69 -5.35
CA SER A 4 23.79 -8.25 -5.85
C SER A 4 22.60 -7.91 -4.94
N HIS A 5 21.43 -7.79 -5.58
CA HIS A 5 20.13 -7.65 -4.93
C HIS A 5 19.30 -8.92 -5.12
N THR A 6 18.79 -9.47 -4.02
CA THR A 6 17.91 -10.64 -4.02
C THR A 6 16.62 -10.27 -3.30
N PRO A 7 15.53 -9.99 -4.04
CA PRO A 7 14.23 -9.67 -3.45
C PRO A 7 13.74 -10.79 -2.55
N ARG A 8 13.17 -10.45 -1.40
CA ARG A 8 12.45 -11.43 -0.58
C ARG A 8 11.10 -11.74 -1.23
N LEU A 9 10.71 -13.01 -1.19
CA LEU A 9 9.43 -13.47 -1.75
C LEU A 9 8.21 -12.64 -1.28
N PRO A 10 8.08 -12.27 0.01
CA PRO A 10 6.96 -11.44 0.46
C PRO A 10 6.90 -10.05 -0.20
N ILE A 11 8.06 -9.47 -0.55
CA ILE A 11 8.12 -8.17 -1.24
C ILE A 11 7.59 -8.31 -2.67
N LEU A 12 7.97 -9.38 -3.38
CA LEU A 12 7.47 -9.62 -4.74
C LEU A 12 5.96 -9.86 -4.74
N ILE A 13 5.46 -10.64 -3.78
CA ILE A 13 4.02 -10.87 -3.61
C ILE A 13 3.30 -9.55 -3.32
N TRP A 14 3.83 -8.72 -2.42
CA TRP A 14 3.27 -7.40 -2.14
C TRP A 14 3.23 -6.52 -3.39
N CYS A 15 4.33 -6.45 -4.15
CA CYS A 15 4.40 -5.61 -5.34
C CYS A 15 3.39 -6.01 -6.42
N LEU A 16 3.02 -7.30 -6.51
CA LEU A 16 1.98 -7.76 -7.42
C LEU A 16 0.57 -7.52 -6.85
N TRP A 17 0.40 -7.66 -5.53
CA TRP A 17 -0.89 -7.51 -4.86
C TRP A 17 -1.33 -6.05 -4.68
N VAL A 18 -0.39 -5.15 -4.45
CA VAL A 18 -0.70 -3.75 -4.12
C VAL A 18 -1.42 -3.04 -5.27
N PHE A 19 -1.11 -3.37 -6.52
CA PHE A 19 -1.74 -2.73 -7.68
C PHE A 19 -3.25 -3.00 -7.78
N PRO A 20 -3.75 -4.25 -7.88
CA PRO A 20 -5.18 -4.49 -7.97
C PRO A 20 -5.93 -3.96 -6.73
N PHE A 21 -5.32 -4.06 -5.54
CA PHE A 21 -5.91 -3.59 -4.30
C PHE A 21 -6.09 -2.05 -4.28
N THR A 22 -5.04 -1.30 -4.58
CA THR A 22 -5.07 0.17 -4.58
C THR A 22 -5.81 0.76 -5.76
N LEU A 23 -5.80 0.08 -6.91
CA LEU A 23 -6.61 0.47 -8.06
C LEU A 23 -8.10 0.40 -7.72
N TRP A 24 -8.53 -0.66 -7.02
CA TRP A 24 -9.92 -0.81 -6.61
C TRP A 24 -10.36 0.29 -5.63
N ASP A 25 -9.53 0.58 -4.64
CA ASP A 25 -9.69 1.71 -3.70
C ASP A 25 -9.81 3.06 -4.44
N THR A 26 -8.91 3.30 -5.39
CA THR A 26 -8.90 4.54 -6.18
C THR A 26 -10.15 4.67 -7.05
N ILE A 27 -10.57 3.59 -7.71
CA ILE A 27 -11.79 3.56 -8.53
C ILE A 27 -13.01 3.89 -7.66
N TYR A 28 -13.12 3.30 -6.46
CA TYR A 28 -14.19 3.61 -5.53
C TYR A 28 -14.26 5.11 -5.19
N LEU A 29 -13.10 5.73 -4.92
CA LEU A 29 -13.01 7.13 -4.51
C LEU A 29 -13.27 8.11 -5.65
N VAL A 30 -12.68 7.86 -6.82
CA VAL A 30 -12.83 8.72 -8.02
C VAL A 30 -14.25 8.65 -8.56
N LEU A 31 -14.92 7.51 -8.45
CA LEU A 31 -16.29 7.33 -8.97
C LEU A 31 -17.38 7.84 -8.03
N ARG A 32 -17.05 8.50 -6.90
CA ARG A 32 -18.07 9.15 -6.07
C ARG A 32 -18.75 10.28 -6.88
N PRO A 33 -20.09 10.40 -6.84
CA PRO A 33 -21.00 9.73 -5.91
C PRO A 33 -21.51 8.36 -6.41
N TYR A 34 -21.27 7.96 -7.66
CA TYR A 34 -21.83 6.73 -8.24
C TYR A 34 -21.46 5.43 -7.51
N SER A 35 -20.29 5.42 -6.86
CA SER A 35 -19.81 4.32 -6.01
C SER A 35 -20.41 4.28 -4.60
N LEU A 36 -21.13 5.33 -4.16
CA LEU A 36 -21.72 5.43 -2.82
C LEU A 36 -23.04 4.65 -2.70
N PRO A 37 -23.44 4.20 -1.49
CA PRO A 37 -24.60 3.31 -1.26
C PRO A 37 -25.92 3.72 -1.91
N SER A 38 -26.15 5.01 -2.09
CA SER A 38 -27.35 5.56 -2.74
C SER A 38 -27.38 5.41 -4.26
N ASN A 39 -26.32 4.90 -4.89
CA ASN A 39 -26.14 4.92 -6.34
C ASN A 39 -25.98 3.55 -6.99
N LYS A 40 -26.31 3.50 -8.29
CA LYS A 40 -26.39 2.27 -9.11
C LYS A 40 -25.13 1.41 -9.14
N TRP A 41 -23.93 1.97 -8.98
CA TRP A 41 -22.68 1.21 -9.10
C TRP A 41 -22.21 0.63 -7.77
N HIS A 42 -22.78 1.07 -6.64
CA HIS A 42 -22.41 0.56 -5.33
C HIS A 42 -22.76 -0.92 -5.14
N HIS A 43 -24.02 -1.28 -5.39
CA HIS A 43 -24.48 -2.66 -5.21
C HIS A 43 -23.68 -3.71 -5.98
N PRO A 44 -23.49 -3.58 -7.31
CA PRO A 44 -22.82 -4.63 -8.10
C PRO A 44 -21.31 -4.73 -7.88
N TYR A 45 -20.65 -3.62 -7.52
CA TYR A 45 -19.18 -3.57 -7.47
C TYR A 45 -18.67 -3.37 -6.05
N PHE A 46 -19.16 -2.37 -5.32
CA PHE A 46 -18.48 -1.88 -4.11
C PHE A 46 -19.08 -2.38 -2.79
N SER A 47 -20.32 -2.86 -2.78
CA SER A 47 -21.09 -3.16 -1.57
C SER A 47 -20.45 -4.18 -0.63
N GLY A 48 -19.87 -5.26 -1.17
CA GLY A 48 -19.29 -6.33 -0.36
C GLY A 48 -18.09 -5.91 0.50
N THR A 49 -17.42 -4.81 0.13
CA THR A 49 -16.22 -4.33 0.83
C THR A 49 -16.46 -2.94 1.40
N PHE A 50 -16.84 -1.99 0.56
CA PHE A 50 -16.93 -0.58 0.96
C PHE A 50 -18.12 -0.25 1.85
N THR A 51 -19.18 -1.06 1.90
CA THR A 51 -20.23 -0.88 2.93
C THR A 51 -19.66 -1.08 4.33
N ILE A 52 -18.87 -2.13 4.50
CA ILE A 52 -18.22 -2.44 5.78
C ILE A 52 -17.18 -1.37 6.10
N TRP A 53 -16.34 -1.01 5.14
CA TRP A 53 -15.33 0.03 5.36
C TRP A 53 -15.94 1.39 5.69
N ALA A 54 -16.94 1.84 4.94
CA ALA A 54 -17.60 3.12 5.18
C ALA A 54 -18.39 3.16 6.49
N SER A 55 -18.76 2.01 7.07
CA SER A 55 -19.37 1.93 8.40
C SER A 55 -18.36 2.11 9.54
N ILE A 56 -17.09 1.81 9.27
CA ILE A 56 -15.99 1.89 10.25
C ILE A 56 -15.30 3.24 10.14
N ASP A 57 -15.00 3.68 8.93
CA ASP A 57 -14.40 4.98 8.66
C ASP A 57 -15.32 5.78 7.73
N HIS A 58 -16.05 6.71 8.33
CA HIS A 58 -17.07 7.49 7.64
C HIS A 58 -16.50 8.43 6.57
N ILE A 59 -15.19 8.68 6.58
CA ILE A 59 -14.52 9.43 5.50
C ILE A 59 -14.60 8.67 4.16
N TYR A 60 -14.75 7.34 4.24
CA TYR A 60 -14.98 6.48 3.09
C TYR A 60 -16.44 6.49 2.63
N GLY A 61 -17.36 6.97 3.45
CA GLY A 61 -18.80 6.95 3.20
C GLY A 61 -19.37 8.23 2.59
N GLN A 62 -20.70 8.35 2.72
CA GLN A 62 -21.47 9.51 2.26
C GLN A 62 -21.06 10.79 3.01
N GLU A 63 -20.81 10.70 4.33
CA GLU A 63 -20.40 11.82 5.17
C GLU A 63 -19.14 12.50 4.64
N GLY A 64 -18.06 11.73 4.39
CA GLY A 64 -16.83 12.29 3.83
C GLY A 64 -17.01 12.91 2.44
N TYR A 65 -17.94 12.40 1.63
CA TYR A 65 -18.25 12.99 0.33
C TYR A 65 -19.03 14.31 0.45
N ASP A 66 -20.06 14.35 1.29
CA ASP A 66 -20.93 15.53 1.47
C ASP A 66 -20.15 16.70 2.09
N GLU A 67 -19.21 16.40 3.00
CA GLU A 67 -18.33 17.40 3.62
C GLU A 67 -17.14 17.82 2.73
N LYS A 68 -17.04 17.25 1.51
CA LYS A 68 -15.95 17.50 0.56
C LYS A 68 -14.56 17.24 1.15
N GLU A 69 -14.44 16.17 1.93
CA GLU A 69 -13.14 15.76 2.49
C GLU A 69 -12.19 15.23 1.42
N GLY A 70 -11.16 16.02 1.09
CA GLY A 70 -10.19 15.67 0.05
C GLY A 70 -9.12 14.68 0.48
N PHE A 71 -8.98 14.41 1.78
CA PHE A 71 -7.83 13.66 2.31
C PHE A 71 -7.71 12.25 1.74
N VAL A 72 -8.80 11.50 1.64
CA VAL A 72 -8.76 10.09 1.18
C VAL A 72 -8.51 9.99 -0.31
N LEU A 73 -9.04 10.94 -1.09
CA LEU A 73 -8.72 11.01 -2.52
C LEU A 73 -7.25 11.36 -2.73
N ALA A 74 -6.69 12.29 -1.95
CA ALA A 74 -5.25 12.58 -1.96
C ALA A 74 -4.41 11.35 -1.55
N GLN A 75 -4.85 10.60 -0.54
CA GLN A 75 -4.23 9.33 -0.14
C GLN A 75 -4.28 8.28 -1.27
N SER A 76 -5.37 8.20 -2.03
CA SER A 76 -5.46 7.26 -3.16
C SER A 76 -4.46 7.59 -4.28
N VAL A 77 -4.14 8.86 -4.51
CA VAL A 77 -3.07 9.25 -5.44
C VAL A 77 -1.72 8.72 -4.94
N MET A 78 -1.44 8.82 -3.64
CA MET A 78 -0.23 8.25 -3.04
C MET A 78 -0.24 6.71 -3.05
N ASN A 79 -1.41 6.07 -2.93
CA ASN A 79 -1.58 4.63 -3.12
C ASN A 79 -1.23 4.20 -4.55
N MET A 80 -1.71 4.93 -5.55
CA MET A 80 -1.36 4.65 -6.95
C MET A 80 0.11 4.89 -7.25
N LEU A 81 0.73 5.91 -6.64
CA LEU A 81 2.17 6.13 -6.76
C LEU A 81 2.97 4.95 -6.19
N GLU A 82 2.62 4.43 -5.00
CA GLU A 82 3.22 3.20 -4.46
C GLU A 82 3.06 2.04 -5.44
N ALA A 83 1.85 1.83 -5.95
CA ALA A 83 1.54 0.71 -6.82
C ALA A 83 2.33 0.75 -8.14
N ILE A 84 2.48 1.94 -8.73
CA ILE A 84 3.32 2.15 -9.91
C ILE A 84 4.78 1.82 -9.60
N LEU A 85 5.33 2.33 -8.48
CA LEU A 85 6.70 2.03 -8.07
C LEU A 85 6.91 0.53 -7.83
N CYS A 86 5.93 -0.16 -7.25
CA CYS A 86 5.94 -1.61 -7.05
C CYS A 86 5.90 -2.38 -8.38
N ILE A 87 5.08 -1.98 -9.33
CA ILE A 87 5.08 -2.57 -10.68
C ILE A 87 6.42 -2.35 -11.37
N VAL A 88 6.96 -1.13 -11.31
CA VAL A 88 8.27 -0.81 -11.89
C VAL A 88 9.34 -1.68 -11.25
N TYR A 89 9.34 -1.82 -9.93
CA TYR A 89 10.25 -2.72 -9.21
C TYR A 89 10.12 -4.17 -9.69
N ALA A 90 8.90 -4.74 -9.70
CA ALA A 90 8.66 -6.10 -10.15
C ALA A 90 9.09 -6.32 -11.61
N TRP A 91 8.83 -5.36 -12.49
CA TRP A 91 9.28 -5.36 -13.87
C TRP A 91 10.81 -5.33 -14.01
N TYR A 92 11.49 -4.50 -13.22
CA TYR A 92 12.97 -4.47 -13.17
C TYR A 92 13.54 -5.81 -12.73
N ILE A 93 12.94 -6.44 -11.71
CA ILE A 93 13.34 -7.77 -11.23
C ILE A 93 13.11 -8.82 -12.32
N TRP A 94 11.92 -8.85 -12.94
CA TRP A 94 11.58 -9.79 -14.00
C TRP A 94 12.55 -9.72 -15.19
N THR A 95 12.88 -8.51 -15.64
CA THR A 95 13.69 -8.28 -16.85
C THR A 95 15.19 -8.45 -16.63
N ASN A 96 15.68 -8.33 -15.40
CA ASN A 96 17.14 -8.32 -15.11
C ASN A 96 17.59 -9.48 -14.21
N SER A 97 16.69 -10.37 -13.80
CA SER A 97 17.03 -11.56 -13.03
C SER A 97 17.73 -12.61 -13.89
N THR A 98 18.78 -13.23 -13.36
CA THR A 98 19.45 -14.39 -13.98
C THR A 98 18.91 -15.73 -13.48
N THR A 99 18.04 -15.73 -12.47
CA THR A 99 17.59 -16.92 -11.72
C THR A 99 16.07 -17.08 -11.72
N GLY A 100 15.36 -16.35 -12.60
CA GLY A 100 13.90 -16.30 -12.66
C GLY A 100 13.28 -15.29 -11.69
N PHE A 101 11.98 -15.03 -11.80
CA PHE A 101 11.30 -13.98 -11.03
C PHE A 101 11.21 -14.30 -9.52
N TRP A 102 10.78 -15.51 -9.17
CA TRP A 102 10.54 -15.92 -7.78
C TRP A 102 11.80 -16.20 -6.97
N SER A 103 12.93 -16.42 -7.65
CA SER A 103 14.24 -16.66 -7.04
C SER A 103 15.25 -15.61 -7.47
N ALA A 104 14.77 -14.42 -7.80
CA ALA A 104 15.55 -13.44 -8.55
C ALA A 104 16.82 -12.98 -7.84
N THR A 105 17.89 -12.90 -8.62
CA THR A 105 19.13 -12.24 -8.22
C THR A 105 19.54 -11.30 -9.34
N VAL A 106 19.69 -10.01 -9.00
CA VAL A 106 20.05 -8.96 -9.94
C VAL A 106 21.38 -8.35 -9.49
N THR A 107 22.39 -8.39 -10.36
CA THR A 107 23.75 -7.98 -10.00
C THR A 107 24.10 -6.56 -10.49
N GLY A 108 25.08 -5.94 -9.84
CA GLY A 108 25.68 -4.67 -10.24
C GLY A 108 24.72 -3.48 -10.23
N LYS A 109 24.93 -2.55 -11.18
CA LYS A 109 24.16 -1.29 -11.28
C LYS A 109 22.65 -1.50 -11.43
N LYS A 110 22.24 -2.62 -12.06
CA LYS A 110 20.83 -2.96 -12.27
C LYS A 110 20.13 -3.28 -10.95
N GLY A 111 20.78 -4.06 -10.08
CA GLY A 111 20.24 -4.35 -8.76
C GLY A 111 20.18 -3.09 -7.89
N ALA A 112 21.16 -2.19 -8.00
CA ALA A 112 21.20 -0.96 -7.22
C ALA A 112 20.01 -0.05 -7.58
N ARG A 113 19.67 0.05 -8.88
CA ARG A 113 18.46 0.74 -9.34
C ARG A 113 17.19 0.09 -8.80
N ALA A 114 17.10 -1.24 -8.82
CA ALA A 114 15.95 -1.95 -8.25
C ALA A 114 15.78 -1.63 -6.75
N VAL A 115 16.87 -1.58 -5.99
CA VAL A 115 16.87 -1.19 -4.57
C VAL A 115 16.34 0.23 -4.38
N LEU A 116 16.77 1.20 -5.19
CA LEU A 116 16.30 2.58 -5.10
C LEU A 116 14.80 2.71 -5.39
N VAL A 117 14.28 1.96 -6.38
CA VAL A 117 12.84 1.95 -6.68
C VAL A 117 12.06 1.32 -5.54
N GLY A 118 12.49 0.17 -5.02
CA GLY A 118 11.86 -0.49 -3.88
C GLY A 118 11.87 0.39 -2.62
N LEU A 119 12.97 1.11 -2.39
CA LEU A 119 13.09 2.05 -1.27
C LEU A 119 12.10 3.21 -1.41
N SER A 120 11.97 3.74 -2.62
CA SER A 120 11.02 4.83 -2.92
C SER A 120 9.58 4.38 -2.69
N ALA A 121 9.23 3.16 -3.09
CA ALA A 121 7.90 2.58 -2.82
C ALA A 121 7.65 2.48 -1.31
N GLY A 122 8.59 1.91 -0.56
CA GLY A 122 8.49 1.79 0.89
C GLY A 122 8.39 3.15 1.60
N TYR A 123 9.12 4.16 1.13
CA TYR A 123 9.06 5.52 1.67
C TYR A 123 7.69 6.16 1.45
N VAL A 124 7.13 6.06 0.23
CA VAL A 124 5.76 6.53 -0.07
C VAL A 124 4.76 5.88 0.89
N THR A 125 4.88 4.58 1.14
CA THR A 125 3.98 3.84 2.02
C THR A 125 4.10 4.25 3.48
N ALA A 126 5.32 4.47 3.96
CA ALA A 126 5.57 4.95 5.31
C ALA A 126 4.96 6.35 5.52
N ILE A 127 5.24 7.29 4.61
CA ILE A 127 4.78 8.68 4.74
C ILE A 127 3.26 8.78 4.64
N LYS A 128 2.63 8.15 3.64
CA LYS A 128 1.17 8.22 3.50
C LYS A 128 0.45 7.63 4.71
N THR A 129 1.00 6.56 5.29
CA THR A 129 0.46 5.90 6.48
C THR A 129 0.63 6.79 7.72
N ALA A 130 1.81 7.37 7.93
CA ALA A 130 2.02 8.33 9.01
C ALA A 130 1.07 9.54 8.91
N LEU A 131 0.90 10.09 7.70
CA LEU A 131 -0.02 11.20 7.45
C LEU A 131 -1.47 10.85 7.79
N TYR A 132 -1.91 9.63 7.50
CA TYR A 132 -3.26 9.19 7.87
C TYR A 132 -3.42 9.15 9.39
N PHE A 133 -2.47 8.55 10.12
CA PHE A 133 -2.52 8.55 11.59
C PHE A 133 -2.54 9.95 12.18
N LEU A 134 -1.66 10.83 11.71
CA LEU A 134 -1.60 12.21 12.19
C LEU A 134 -2.91 12.95 11.93
N ARG A 135 -3.50 12.77 10.74
CA ARG A 135 -4.80 13.34 10.39
C ARG A 135 -5.89 12.87 11.34
N GLU A 136 -5.92 11.58 11.66
CA GLU A 136 -6.94 11.04 12.56
C GLU A 136 -6.85 11.67 13.95
N VAL A 137 -5.64 11.71 14.52
CA VAL A 137 -5.37 12.33 15.82
C VAL A 137 -5.71 13.83 15.81
N PHE A 138 -5.29 14.57 14.79
CA PHE A 138 -5.53 16.02 14.70
C PHE A 138 -6.98 16.38 14.39
N SER A 139 -7.75 15.47 13.80
CA SER A 139 -9.19 15.65 13.59
C SER A 139 -10.04 15.28 14.81
N GLY A 140 -9.43 14.82 15.91
CA GLY A 140 -10.15 14.36 17.09
C GLY A 140 -10.96 13.09 16.83
N TYR A 141 -10.46 12.22 15.96
CA TYR A 141 -11.14 11.00 15.53
C TYR A 141 -12.51 11.25 14.87
N LYS A 142 -12.64 12.31 14.07
CA LYS A 142 -13.93 12.75 13.52
C LYS A 142 -14.73 11.63 12.83
N TYR A 143 -14.08 10.79 12.02
CA TYR A 143 -14.75 9.77 11.22
C TYR A 143 -14.67 8.35 11.78
N THR A 144 -13.87 8.11 12.83
CA THR A 144 -13.69 6.78 13.43
C THR A 144 -14.02 6.72 14.92
N GLY A 145 -14.25 7.86 15.57
CA GLY A 145 -14.48 7.97 17.02
C GLY A 145 -15.80 7.35 17.49
N HIS A 146 -16.71 7.02 16.58
CA HIS A 146 -17.97 6.33 16.87
C HIS A 146 -17.80 4.82 17.04
N ASN A 147 -16.66 4.25 16.67
CA ASN A 147 -16.41 2.83 16.84
C ASN A 147 -16.19 2.50 18.33
N GLU A 148 -16.85 1.45 18.84
CA GLU A 148 -16.40 0.82 20.09
C GLU A 148 -14.92 0.41 19.93
N TRP A 149 -14.12 0.28 20.98
CA TRP A 149 -12.66 0.01 20.86
C TRP A 149 -12.26 -1.26 20.07
N LYS A 150 -13.20 -2.12 19.66
CA LYS A 150 -12.99 -3.44 19.03
C LYS A 150 -12.79 -3.44 17.50
N PRO A 151 -13.43 -2.59 16.66
CA PRO A 151 -13.12 -2.48 15.24
C PRO A 151 -11.81 -1.73 14.95
N PHE A 152 -11.32 -0.91 15.89
CA PHE A 152 -10.09 -0.12 15.73
C PHE A 152 -8.82 -0.99 15.52
N LEU A 153 -8.78 -2.18 16.14
CA LEU A 153 -7.66 -3.12 16.01
C LEU A 153 -7.76 -4.08 14.81
N VAL A 154 -8.97 -4.40 14.34
CA VAL A 154 -9.19 -5.53 13.41
C VAL A 154 -9.17 -5.11 11.95
N THR A 155 -9.67 -3.93 11.59
CA THR A 155 -9.76 -3.51 10.19
C THR A 155 -8.65 -2.55 9.77
N TRP A 156 -8.21 -1.66 10.67
CA TRP A 156 -7.31 -0.58 10.27
C TRP A 156 -5.92 -0.66 10.92
N TYR A 157 -5.83 -0.79 12.25
CA TYR A 157 -4.55 -1.11 12.92
C TYR A 157 -4.04 -2.49 12.48
N GLY A 158 -4.90 -3.50 12.30
CA GLY A 158 -4.50 -4.84 11.84
C GLY A 158 -3.90 -4.86 10.43
N MET A 159 -4.56 -4.26 9.43
CA MET A 159 -4.02 -4.25 8.07
C MET A 159 -2.75 -3.39 7.96
N LYS A 160 -2.74 -2.19 8.57
CA LYS A 160 -1.58 -1.29 8.51
C LYS A 160 -0.47 -1.59 9.51
N CYS A 161 -0.71 -2.27 10.63
CA CYS A 161 0.32 -2.77 11.55
C CYS A 161 0.79 -4.19 11.22
N VAL A 162 0.16 -4.90 10.28
CA VAL A 162 0.79 -6.04 9.60
C VAL A 162 1.54 -5.55 8.34
N ALA A 163 1.11 -4.46 7.71
CA ALA A 163 1.86 -3.78 6.64
C ALA A 163 3.07 -2.99 7.18
N LEU A 164 2.96 -2.25 8.29
CA LEU A 164 4.03 -1.44 8.88
C LEU A 164 5.29 -2.26 9.16
N PRO A 165 5.25 -3.45 9.80
CA PRO A 165 6.41 -4.31 9.91
C PRO A 165 6.93 -4.73 8.54
N ARG A 166 6.09 -4.96 7.52
CA ARG A 166 6.52 -5.30 6.15
C ARG A 166 7.11 -4.12 5.38
N ASP A 167 6.63 -2.90 5.60
CA ASP A 167 7.07 -1.65 4.98
C ASP A 167 8.33 -1.13 5.68
N LEU A 168 8.38 -1.23 7.02
CA LEU A 168 9.61 -1.16 7.80
C LEU A 168 10.54 -2.29 7.39
N THR A 169 10.06 -3.49 7.03
CA THR A 169 10.93 -4.56 6.49
C THR A 169 11.43 -4.16 5.11
N MET A 170 10.69 -3.46 4.24
CA MET A 170 11.27 -2.92 3.01
C MET A 170 12.37 -1.89 3.33
N LEU A 171 12.10 -0.95 4.24
CA LEU A 171 13.08 0.05 4.67
C LEU A 171 14.30 -0.58 5.36
N ILE A 172 14.09 -1.56 6.24
CA ILE A 172 15.10 -2.27 7.04
C ILE A 172 15.79 -3.34 6.22
N VAL A 173 15.18 -3.99 5.24
CA VAL A 173 15.87 -4.99 4.40
C VAL A 173 16.66 -4.32 3.27
N LEU A 174 16.22 -3.15 2.83
CA LEU A 174 17.00 -2.32 1.92
C LEU A 174 18.10 -1.54 2.66
N ALA A 175 17.89 -1.19 3.95
CA ALA A 175 18.92 -0.58 4.80
C ALA A 175 19.86 -1.59 5.48
N TYR A 176 19.39 -2.80 5.78
CA TYR A 176 20.15 -3.90 6.37
C TYR A 176 20.29 -5.04 5.35
N PHE A 177 21.35 -4.89 4.55
CA PHE A 177 22.33 -5.94 4.27
C PHE A 177 21.78 -7.39 4.31
N THR A 178 21.53 -7.98 3.14
CA THR A 178 21.90 -9.39 2.98
C THR A 178 23.42 -9.44 2.81
N PRO A 179 24.20 -9.91 3.80
CA PRO A 179 25.59 -10.27 3.53
C PRO A 179 25.60 -11.34 2.42
N PRO A 180 26.68 -11.42 1.63
CA PRO A 180 26.80 -12.44 0.60
C PRO A 180 26.56 -13.82 1.24
N ARG A 181 25.62 -14.60 0.69
CA ARG A 181 25.54 -16.02 1.04
C ARG A 181 26.86 -16.64 0.60
N HIS A 182 27.68 -17.00 1.58
CA HIS A 182 28.84 -17.83 1.36
C HIS A 182 28.34 -19.21 0.90
N TYR A 183 28.37 -19.44 -0.41
CA TYR A 183 28.37 -20.78 -0.94
C TYR A 183 29.84 -21.23 -0.94
N THR A 184 30.18 -22.11 0.00
CA THR A 184 31.37 -22.96 -0.07
C THR A 184 31.23 -23.96 -1.19
#